data_AF-A0A2E5XKC3-F1
#
_entry.id   AF-A0A2E5XKC3-F1
#
_cell.length_a   1.000
_cell.length_b   1.000
_cell.length_c   1.000
_cell.angle_alpha   90.00
_cell.angle_beta   90.00
_cell.angle_gamma   90.00
#
_symmetry.space_group_name_H-M   'P 1'
#
loop_
_entity.id
_entity.type
_entity.pdbx_description
1 polymer ?
#
loop_
_entity_poly.entity_id
_entity_poly.type
_entity_poly.pdbx_seq_one_letter_code
_entity_poly.pdbx_strand_id
1 'polypeptide(L)'
;MPRHSPTRRNRRQSSWGNSPVPAHEENIEIDLEPGEDPAEAPPGALEEDPDWRPATRNSRLPDWIPHPMQWILRISFRGGVLLLSLLLAICLFYLTLSFRYEIEDIDKMPERSVIFDIEGKELATLHGENRRLIAREEIPRFFVEALQAREDKRFFRHQGVDVMGLLRATMRNASDMQFTQGASTLTMQLARNSFALQEKSLHRKLLEIALSLRIEWNYSKDEILTAYVNRIYFGSGCHGLEEAARRYFGVSASQLNENQCALLVGIIRAPHACSPLRALEKALAQRDQVLARMVTEGELSHGKVDTIRETELGLRGREGSSRGGAALQAVRRHFEELLAEREIRDGGLRLRSTIHGEIQKLLETEVTDLLSRIPGEPEVAAICINSRTGGIRGIVGGRSSQRTTFNRALDARRDLGGVFTPFIYAAAAERGLQPRLEQPLTTGRDIGTNDLIRLAERFGFEGPFLNGDDLYRGGVRATPLEVATAAATLTGKGQRPRTHFLRDMRDSDLNVILPALEPSLKPMFVAGATEAALAMQFPDGEPRLLAATNPGKTDAWGVSFGSEHSLCIWIGHDQPSRLDEPDIILKEVHKTAQRLAESLLP
;
A
#
# COMPACT_ATOMS: atom_id res chain seq x y z
N MET A 1 -11.81 43.60 -18.75
CA MET A 1 -12.46 44.93 -18.79
C MET A 1 -13.56 44.97 -17.72
N PRO A 2 -13.61 46.04 -16.90
CA PRO A 2 -14.52 46.18 -15.75
C PRO A 2 -15.79 46.96 -16.12
N ARG A 3 -16.85 46.91 -15.29
CA ARG A 3 -17.57 48.10 -14.76
C ARG A 3 -18.95 47.81 -14.12
N HIS A 4 -19.18 48.55 -13.02
CA HIS A 4 -20.42 49.18 -12.58
C HIS A 4 -21.49 48.41 -11.75
N SER A 5 -21.51 48.74 -10.45
CA SER A 5 -22.68 49.08 -9.61
C SER A 5 -23.50 50.25 -10.22
N PRO A 6 -24.67 50.77 -9.70
CA PRO A 6 -25.25 50.65 -8.34
C PRO A 6 -26.82 50.72 -8.22
N THR A 7 -27.33 50.87 -6.98
CA THR A 7 -28.66 51.40 -6.53
C THR A 7 -29.85 50.41 -6.48
N ARG A 8 -30.84 50.47 -5.56
CA ARG A 8 -31.43 51.59 -4.80
C ARG A 8 -32.39 51.12 -3.66
N ARG A 9 -32.31 51.84 -2.51
CA ARG A 9 -33.34 52.30 -1.52
C ARG A 9 -34.76 51.70 -1.42
N ASN A 10 -35.22 51.54 -0.16
CA ASN A 10 -36.30 52.31 0.51
C ASN A 10 -36.19 52.06 2.03
N ARG A 11 -36.11 53.00 3.00
CA ARG A 11 -36.70 54.33 3.32
C ARG A 11 -38.08 54.26 4.03
N ARG A 12 -38.07 54.57 5.34
CA ARG A 12 -38.99 55.41 6.16
C ARG A 12 -38.30 55.62 7.54
N GLN A 13 -37.79 56.80 7.93
CA GLN A 13 -38.46 57.98 8.56
C GLN A 13 -39.29 57.63 9.81
N SER A 14 -39.27 58.32 10.96
CA SER A 14 -38.54 59.48 11.51
C SER A 14 -39.17 59.84 12.88
N SER A 15 -38.41 60.28 13.91
CA SER A 15 -38.71 61.48 14.72
C SER A 15 -37.70 61.75 15.86
N TRP A 16 -37.08 62.93 15.75
CA TRP A 16 -36.48 63.89 16.72
C TRP A 16 -36.81 63.73 18.23
N GLY A 17 -35.99 64.14 19.21
CA GLY A 17 -34.72 64.90 19.20
C GLY A 17 -34.08 65.11 20.60
N ASN A 18 -32.83 65.62 20.59
CA ASN A 18 -32.07 66.49 21.53
C ASN A 18 -32.75 66.97 22.84
N SER A 19 -32.13 67.19 24.01
CA SER A 19 -30.75 67.31 24.56
C SER A 19 -30.88 67.38 26.14
N PRO A 20 -29.96 67.91 27.00
CA PRO A 20 -28.69 67.32 27.49
C PRO A 20 -28.39 67.49 29.03
N VAL A 21 -27.26 66.92 29.53
CA VAL A 21 -26.41 67.31 30.72
C VAL A 21 -26.95 67.00 32.16
N PRO A 22 -26.17 66.92 33.29
CA PRO A 22 -24.72 66.77 33.60
C PRO A 22 -24.33 65.61 34.57
N ALA A 23 -23.01 65.53 34.81
CA ALA A 23 -22.27 64.85 35.88
C ALA A 23 -22.71 65.18 37.32
N HIS A 24 -22.53 64.20 38.22
CA HIS A 24 -22.47 64.40 39.66
C HIS A 24 -21.06 64.01 40.16
N GLU A 25 -20.28 65.02 40.51
CA GLU A 25 -19.20 64.95 41.50
C GLU A 25 -19.85 64.95 42.88
N GLU A 26 -19.55 63.93 43.70
CA GLU A 26 -19.80 63.97 45.14
C GLU A 26 -18.59 64.61 45.81
N ASN A 27 -18.65 65.94 46.01
CA ASN A 27 -17.85 66.66 46.99
C ASN A 27 -18.53 66.51 48.35
N ILE A 28 -17.82 65.91 49.31
CA ILE A 28 -18.20 65.95 50.73
C ILE A 28 -17.50 67.17 51.33
N GLU A 29 -18.29 68.21 51.57
CA GLU A 29 -17.89 69.45 52.24
C GLU A 29 -18.10 69.27 53.75
N ILE A 30 -17.07 69.60 54.53
CA ILE A 30 -17.08 69.50 56.00
C ILE A 30 -17.49 70.86 56.56
N ASP A 31 -18.60 70.89 57.29
CA ASP A 31 -19.08 72.06 58.03
C ASP A 31 -18.09 72.44 59.15
N LEU A 32 -17.67 73.70 59.16
CA LEU A 32 -16.98 74.37 60.26
C LEU A 32 -18.00 75.25 60.99
N GLU A 33 -18.35 74.89 62.23
CA GLU A 33 -19.01 75.81 63.15
C GLU A 33 -17.98 76.62 63.96
N PRO A 34 -18.22 77.93 64.22
CA PRO A 34 -17.29 78.78 64.95
C PRO A 34 -17.65 78.93 66.44
N GLY A 35 -16.63 78.78 67.29
CA GLY A 35 -16.39 79.60 68.48
C GLY A 35 -17.25 79.36 69.74
N GLU A 36 -16.63 78.82 70.79
CA GLU A 36 -16.71 79.34 72.16
C GLU A 36 -15.48 78.84 72.96
N ASP A 37 -14.93 79.73 73.80
CA ASP A 37 -13.65 79.67 74.53
C ASP A 37 -13.92 79.38 76.03
N PRO A 38 -12.93 79.42 76.94
CA PRO A 38 -12.02 78.36 77.42
C PRO A 38 -12.39 77.79 78.82
N ALA A 39 -11.88 76.60 79.18
CA ALA A 39 -11.83 76.14 80.58
C ALA A 39 -10.59 75.26 80.86
N GLU A 40 -9.98 75.49 82.02
CA GLU A 40 -8.66 75.05 82.49
C GLU A 40 -8.46 73.52 82.71
N ALA A 41 -7.22 73.08 82.40
CA ALA A 41 -6.32 71.98 82.85
C ALA A 41 -6.74 70.96 83.96
N PRO A 42 -6.05 69.80 84.21
CA PRO A 42 -4.64 69.46 83.91
C PRO A 42 -4.37 67.95 83.59
N PRO A 43 -3.16 67.39 83.83
CA PRO A 43 -2.10 67.13 82.85
C PRO A 43 -1.93 65.63 82.51
N GLY A 44 -1.36 65.33 81.35
CA GLY A 44 -0.84 63.97 81.13
C GLY A 44 -0.60 63.65 79.68
N ALA A 45 0.68 63.60 79.34
CA ALA A 45 1.32 62.77 78.32
C ALA A 45 0.56 62.59 76.98
N LEU A 46 1.21 62.99 75.89
CA LEU A 46 1.87 62.01 75.01
C LEU A 46 2.68 62.74 73.94
N GLU A 47 3.87 62.19 73.73
CA GLU A 47 4.93 62.65 72.86
C GLU A 47 4.54 62.66 71.37
N GLU A 48 5.26 63.49 70.63
CA GLU A 48 5.27 63.56 69.16
C GLU A 48 5.51 62.19 68.52
N ASP A 49 4.72 61.80 67.53
CA ASP A 49 5.02 60.66 66.65
C ASP A 49 5.23 61.15 65.20
N PRO A 50 6.47 61.18 64.69
CA PRO A 50 6.79 61.55 63.32
C PRO A 50 7.22 60.32 62.51
N ASP A 51 6.29 59.58 61.89
CA ASP A 51 6.60 58.79 60.69
C ASP A 51 5.35 58.05 60.15
N TRP A 52 4.67 58.65 59.17
CA TRP A 52 3.80 57.89 58.27
C TRP A 52 4.46 57.74 56.91
N ARG A 53 4.86 56.51 56.55
CA ARG A 53 5.25 56.12 55.19
C ARG A 53 4.26 55.12 54.63
N PRO A 54 3.79 55.25 53.37
CA PRO A 54 2.90 54.26 52.79
C PRO A 54 3.64 52.94 52.63
N ALA A 55 3.03 51.84 53.08
CA ALA A 55 3.59 50.50 52.97
C ALA A 55 3.91 50.16 51.50
N THR A 56 5.19 50.12 51.14
CA THR A 56 5.63 49.62 49.85
C THR A 56 5.26 48.15 49.76
N ARG A 57 4.55 47.79 48.69
CA ARG A 57 4.05 46.43 48.44
C ARG A 57 5.25 45.47 48.35
N ASN A 58 5.59 44.80 49.45
CA ASN A 58 6.71 43.87 49.54
C ASN A 58 6.66 42.88 48.38
N SER A 59 7.62 42.98 47.47
CA SER A 59 7.88 41.93 46.51
C SER A 59 8.30 40.68 47.28
N ARG A 60 7.58 39.57 47.06
CA ARG A 60 7.83 38.27 47.71
C ARG A 60 9.17 37.60 47.35
N LEU A 61 10.10 38.33 46.73
CA LEU A 61 11.44 37.84 46.37
C LEU A 61 12.47 38.48 47.32
N PRO A 62 13.40 37.70 47.88
CA PRO A 62 14.41 38.22 48.81
C PRO A 62 15.23 39.39 48.23
N ASP A 63 15.56 40.38 49.07
CA ASP A 63 16.22 41.63 48.67
C ASP A 63 17.68 41.46 48.16
N TRP A 64 18.26 40.26 48.29
CA TRP A 64 19.62 39.95 47.80
C TRP A 64 19.70 39.73 46.28
N ILE A 65 18.56 39.65 45.57
CA ILE A 65 18.53 39.45 44.12
C ILE A 65 18.49 40.81 43.41
N PRO A 66 19.44 41.14 42.51
CA PRO A 66 19.44 42.40 41.77
C PRO A 66 18.12 42.67 41.04
N HIS A 67 17.64 43.91 41.07
CA HIS A 67 16.38 44.34 40.44
C HIS A 67 16.18 43.89 38.97
N PRO A 68 17.19 43.92 38.07
CA PRO A 68 17.03 43.40 36.70
C PRO A 68 16.80 41.88 36.66
N MET A 69 17.36 41.12 37.61
CA MET A 69 17.23 39.67 37.69
C MET A 69 15.86 39.25 38.25
N GLN A 70 15.30 40.03 39.19
CA GLN A 70 13.92 39.83 39.64
C GLN A 70 12.90 40.03 38.51
N TRP A 71 13.17 40.99 37.61
CA TRP A 71 12.33 41.23 36.43
C TRP A 71 12.40 40.08 35.42
N ILE A 72 13.61 39.57 35.14
CA ILE A 72 13.82 38.38 34.29
C ILE A 72 13.12 37.15 34.88
N LEU A 73 13.27 36.89 36.19
CA LEU A 73 12.61 35.75 36.85
C LEU A 73 11.08 35.83 36.77
N ARG A 74 10.49 37.02 36.93
CA ARG A 74 9.03 37.21 36.80
C ARG A 74 8.54 37.02 35.36
N ILE A 75 9.29 37.49 34.37
CA ILE A 75 8.96 37.28 32.96
C ILE A 75 9.08 35.79 32.61
N SER A 76 10.16 35.13 33.02
CA SER A 76 10.35 33.69 32.82
C SER A 76 9.27 32.87 33.51
N PHE A 77 8.87 33.24 34.74
CA PHE A 77 7.77 32.57 35.44
C PHE A 77 6.43 32.79 34.74
N ARG A 78 6.09 34.03 34.37
CA ARG A 78 4.84 34.33 33.63
C ARG A 78 4.82 33.65 32.26
N GLY A 79 5.94 33.66 31.55
CA GLY A 79 6.13 32.94 30.28
C GLY A 79 5.98 31.43 30.46
N GLY A 80 6.54 30.86 31.53
CA GLY A 80 6.40 29.45 31.88
C GLY A 80 4.95 29.06 32.20
N VAL A 81 4.23 29.88 32.97
CA VAL A 81 2.81 29.67 33.26
C VAL A 81 1.96 29.78 31.98
N LEU A 82 2.22 30.76 31.12
CA LEU A 82 1.54 30.90 29.83
C LEU A 82 1.79 29.67 28.94
N LEU A 83 3.04 29.23 28.83
CA LEU A 83 3.40 28.02 28.08
C LEU A 83 2.70 26.78 28.63
N LEU A 84 2.69 26.59 29.95
CA LEU A 84 2.01 25.47 30.59
C LEU A 84 0.50 25.51 30.33
N SER A 85 -0.12 26.69 30.43
CA SER A 85 -1.55 26.87 30.14
C SER A 85 -1.88 26.57 28.68
N LEU A 86 -1.00 26.94 27.74
CA LEU A 86 -1.13 26.63 26.32
C LEU A 86 -1.00 25.12 26.07
N LEU A 87 -0.01 24.46 26.67
CA LEU A 87 0.18 23.02 26.56
C LEU A 87 -1.01 22.25 27.14
N LEU A 88 -1.57 22.72 28.27
CA LEU A 88 -2.77 22.15 28.87
C LEU A 88 -3.98 22.33 27.95
N ALA A 89 -4.16 23.52 27.36
CA ALA A 89 -5.24 23.78 26.41
C ALA A 89 -5.12 22.90 25.17
N ILE A 90 -3.91 22.69 24.64
CA ILE A 90 -3.64 21.77 23.53
C ILE A 90 -4.00 20.34 23.94
N CYS A 91 -3.52 19.89 25.10
CA CYS A 91 -3.80 18.54 25.61
C CYS A 91 -5.32 18.31 25.76
N LEU A 92 -6.02 19.25 26.38
CA LEU A 92 -7.48 19.19 26.55
C LEU A 92 -8.20 19.18 25.20
N PHE A 93 -7.78 20.02 24.25
CA PHE A 93 -8.33 20.04 22.90
C PHE A 93 -8.22 18.67 22.22
N TYR A 94 -7.04 18.05 22.21
CA TYR A 94 -6.86 16.74 21.59
C TYR A 94 -7.56 15.61 22.34
N LEU A 95 -7.66 15.68 23.68
CA LEU A 95 -8.49 14.77 24.45
C LEU A 95 -9.97 14.91 24.07
N THR A 96 -10.50 16.13 23.96
CA THR A 96 -11.89 16.36 23.51
C THR A 96 -12.11 15.85 22.08
N LEU A 97 -11.15 16.09 21.17
CA LEU A 97 -11.22 15.62 19.79
C LEU A 97 -11.22 14.09 19.72
N SER A 98 -10.46 13.44 20.60
CA SER A 98 -10.36 11.98 20.61
C SER A 98 -11.69 11.30 20.91
N PHE A 99 -12.63 11.92 21.65
CA PHE A 99 -13.97 11.36 21.91
C PHE A 99 -14.84 11.17 20.66
N ARG A 100 -14.43 11.71 19.50
CA ARG A 100 -15.07 11.39 18.22
C ARG A 100 -14.80 9.96 17.74
N TYR A 101 -13.83 9.28 18.35
CA TYR A 101 -13.46 7.91 18.04
C TYR A 101 -13.97 6.96 19.13
N GLU A 102 -14.65 5.89 18.68
CA GLU A 102 -15.15 4.78 19.50
C GLU A 102 -13.97 3.88 19.90
N ILE A 103 -13.70 3.72 21.20
CA ILE A 103 -12.48 3.02 21.63
C ILE A 103 -12.62 1.51 21.39
N GLU A 104 -13.86 1.01 21.41
CA GLU A 104 -14.23 -0.38 21.17
C GLU A 104 -13.78 -0.89 19.78
N ASP A 105 -13.46 0.02 18.85
CA ASP A 105 -12.89 -0.32 17.55
C ASP A 105 -11.50 -0.98 17.63
N ILE A 106 -10.79 -0.89 18.76
CA ILE A 106 -9.51 -1.58 18.91
C ILE A 106 -9.65 -3.11 18.93
N ASP A 107 -10.81 -3.63 19.34
CA ASP A 107 -11.12 -5.05 19.38
C ASP A 107 -11.65 -5.56 18.03
N LYS A 108 -12.08 -4.64 17.16
CA LYS A 108 -12.53 -4.99 15.81
C LYS A 108 -11.33 -5.37 14.94
N MET A 109 -11.43 -6.53 14.29
CA MET A 109 -10.45 -6.90 13.28
C MET A 109 -10.46 -5.90 12.14
N PRO A 110 -9.28 -5.55 11.58
CA PRO A 110 -9.23 -4.86 10.29
C PRO A 110 -10.09 -5.61 9.28
N GLU A 111 -10.82 -4.90 8.44
CA GLU A 111 -11.57 -5.54 7.37
C GLU A 111 -10.63 -6.38 6.48
N ARG A 112 -11.19 -7.37 5.79
CA ARG A 112 -10.41 -8.16 4.84
C ARG A 112 -10.22 -7.33 3.58
N SER A 113 -9.01 -7.32 3.04
CA SER A 113 -8.85 -6.79 1.70
C SER A 113 -9.46 -7.74 0.68
N VAL A 114 -10.39 -7.23 -0.13
CA VAL A 114 -11.18 -7.98 -1.11
C VAL A 114 -10.82 -7.51 -2.51
N ILE A 115 -10.64 -8.48 -3.41
CA ILE A 115 -10.45 -8.30 -4.84
C ILE A 115 -11.80 -8.50 -5.51
N PHE A 116 -12.25 -7.49 -6.24
CA PHE A 116 -13.44 -7.51 -7.06
C PHE A 116 -13.08 -7.66 -8.54
N ASP A 117 -13.97 -8.27 -9.32
CA ASP A 117 -13.91 -8.22 -10.77
C ASP A 117 -14.33 -6.84 -11.30
N ILE A 118 -14.33 -6.70 -12.62
CA ILE A 118 -14.72 -5.45 -13.28
C ILE A 118 -16.19 -5.08 -13.06
N GLU A 119 -17.05 -6.05 -12.79
CA GLU A 119 -18.50 -5.89 -12.55
C GLU A 119 -18.80 -5.60 -11.07
N GLY A 120 -17.79 -5.72 -10.20
CA GLY A 120 -17.91 -5.48 -8.75
C GLY A 120 -18.27 -6.73 -7.95
N LYS A 121 -18.22 -7.92 -8.55
CA LYS A 121 -18.38 -9.20 -7.85
C LYS A 121 -17.08 -9.59 -7.16
N GLU A 122 -17.17 -10.12 -5.95
CA GLU A 122 -16.01 -10.62 -5.22
C GLU A 122 -15.36 -11.80 -5.96
N LEU A 123 -14.10 -11.65 -6.34
CA LEU A 123 -13.26 -12.71 -6.89
C LEU A 123 -12.54 -13.47 -5.78
N ALA A 124 -12.03 -12.72 -4.80
CA ALA A 124 -11.19 -13.28 -3.74
C ALA A 124 -10.92 -12.32 -2.61
N THR A 125 -10.53 -12.86 -1.46
CA THR A 125 -9.88 -12.11 -0.39
C THR A 125 -8.35 -12.23 -0.51
N LEU A 126 -7.59 -11.14 -0.35
CA LEU A 126 -6.12 -11.24 -0.24
C LEU A 126 -5.69 -12.05 1.00
N HIS A 127 -6.58 -12.18 1.97
CA HIS A 127 -6.35 -12.81 3.27
C HIS A 127 -7.12 -14.14 3.38
N GLY A 128 -6.67 -15.04 4.26
CA GLY A 128 -7.35 -16.31 4.51
C GLY A 128 -8.84 -16.15 4.83
N GLU A 129 -9.65 -17.14 4.45
CA GLU A 129 -11.11 -17.12 4.64
C GLU A 129 -11.51 -16.99 6.12
N ASN A 130 -10.69 -17.53 7.04
CA ASN A 130 -10.96 -17.57 8.48
C ASN A 130 -9.80 -16.95 9.26
N ARG A 131 -9.80 -15.62 9.43
CA ARG A 131 -8.86 -15.00 10.36
C ARG A 131 -9.27 -15.35 11.79
N ARG A 132 -8.37 -15.99 12.53
CA ARG A 132 -8.59 -16.36 13.94
C ARG A 132 -7.95 -15.34 14.86
N LEU A 133 -8.72 -14.80 15.80
CA LEU A 133 -8.18 -14.03 16.92
C LEU A 133 -7.55 -14.98 17.93
N ILE A 134 -6.33 -14.66 18.36
CA ILE A 134 -5.67 -15.39 19.44
C ILE A 134 -5.86 -14.65 20.76
N ALA A 135 -6.06 -15.43 21.83
CA ALA A 135 -6.11 -14.89 23.19
C ALA A 135 -4.69 -14.64 23.73
N ARG A 136 -4.61 -13.91 24.86
CA ARG A 136 -3.34 -13.53 25.49
C ARG A 136 -2.46 -14.73 25.83
N GLU A 137 -3.07 -15.84 26.22
CA GLU A 137 -2.43 -17.09 26.66
C GLU A 137 -1.80 -17.85 25.48
N GLU A 138 -2.30 -17.60 24.27
CA GLU A 138 -1.78 -18.23 23.05
C GLU A 138 -0.57 -17.48 22.47
N ILE A 139 -0.28 -16.27 22.96
CA ILE A 139 0.88 -15.47 22.53
C ILE A 139 2.13 -16.00 23.26
N PRO A 140 3.15 -16.49 22.53
CA PRO A 140 4.37 -16.99 23.15
C PRO A 140 5.05 -15.94 24.02
N ARG A 141 5.46 -16.33 25.23
CA ARG A 141 6.15 -15.43 26.16
C ARG A 141 7.38 -14.77 25.52
N PHE A 142 8.19 -15.54 24.81
CA PHE A 142 9.38 -15.02 24.12
C PHE A 142 9.03 -13.96 23.07
N PHE A 143 7.89 -14.08 22.37
CA PHE A 143 7.42 -13.06 21.43
C PHE A 143 7.16 -11.73 22.14
N VAL A 144 6.53 -11.78 23.32
CA VAL A 144 6.21 -10.60 24.14
C VAL A 144 7.48 -9.92 24.67
N GLU A 145 8.46 -10.71 25.12
CA GLU A 145 9.77 -10.21 25.58
C GLU A 145 10.53 -9.55 24.43
N ALA A 146 10.65 -10.24 23.29
CA ALA A 146 11.30 -9.71 22.09
C ALA A 146 10.64 -8.42 21.58
N LEU A 147 9.30 -8.37 21.57
CA LEU A 147 8.54 -7.18 21.15
C LEU A 147 8.80 -5.99 22.08
N GLN A 148 8.81 -6.20 23.40
CA GLN A 148 9.14 -5.14 24.35
C GLN A 148 10.58 -4.66 24.18
N ALA A 149 11.56 -5.56 24.10
CA ALA A 149 12.96 -5.19 23.95
C ALA A 149 13.19 -4.33 22.69
N ARG A 150 12.48 -4.64 21.60
CA ARG A 150 12.63 -3.98 20.30
C ARG A 150 11.80 -2.71 20.13
N GLU A 151 10.52 -2.74 20.49
CA GLU A 151 9.57 -1.66 20.20
C GLU A 151 9.29 -0.78 21.42
N ASP A 152 9.09 -1.37 22.61
CA ASP A 152 8.64 -0.62 23.80
C ASP A 152 9.04 -1.29 25.12
N LYS A 153 10.26 -1.00 25.59
CA LYS A 153 10.86 -1.64 26.78
C LYS A 153 10.03 -1.44 28.04
N ARG A 154 9.33 -0.32 28.16
CA ARG A 154 8.58 0.04 29.37
C ARG A 154 7.08 -0.09 29.18
N PHE A 155 6.65 -0.89 28.20
CA PHE A 155 5.26 -1.08 27.86
C PHE A 155 4.38 -1.32 29.10
N PHE A 156 4.73 -2.27 29.96
CA PHE A 156 3.94 -2.57 31.17
C PHE A 156 4.06 -1.53 32.31
N ARG A 157 4.93 -0.52 32.19
CA ARG A 157 5.21 0.47 33.25
C ARG A 157 4.64 1.86 32.96
N HIS A 158 4.52 2.25 31.70
CA HIS A 158 3.96 3.57 31.34
C HIS A 158 2.44 3.48 31.12
N GLN A 159 1.75 4.61 31.07
CA GLN A 159 0.31 4.70 30.76
C GLN A 159 0.14 5.37 29.39
N GLY A 160 0.27 4.61 28.31
CA GLY A 160 0.11 5.10 26.93
C GLY A 160 1.35 5.76 26.32
N VAL A 161 2.01 6.68 27.02
CA VAL A 161 3.21 7.38 26.51
C VAL A 161 4.40 7.18 27.44
N ASP A 162 5.55 6.77 26.89
CA ASP A 162 6.80 6.69 27.64
C ASP A 162 7.50 8.07 27.68
N VAL A 163 7.09 8.93 28.62
CA VAL A 163 7.67 10.27 28.81
C VAL A 163 9.18 10.22 29.05
N MET A 164 9.62 9.29 29.89
CA MET A 164 11.04 9.11 30.18
C MET A 164 11.80 8.57 28.95
N GLY A 165 11.12 7.84 28.07
CA GLY A 165 11.69 7.26 26.86
C GLY A 165 11.83 8.32 25.78
N LEU A 166 10.80 9.15 25.64
CA LEU A 166 10.80 10.34 24.80
C LEU A 166 11.90 11.32 25.22
N LEU A 167 12.04 11.61 26.53
CA LEU A 167 13.09 12.50 27.02
C LEU A 167 14.49 11.94 26.71
N ARG A 168 14.71 10.65 26.98
CA ARG A 168 15.99 9.97 26.68
C ARG A 168 16.29 9.96 25.17
N ALA A 169 15.31 9.66 24.34
CA ALA A 169 15.45 9.67 22.89
C ALA A 169 15.76 11.07 22.36
N THR A 170 15.10 12.10 22.91
CA THR A 170 15.35 13.51 22.55
C THR A 170 16.77 13.93 22.92
N MET A 171 17.25 13.57 24.13
CA MET A 171 18.62 13.84 24.57
C MET A 171 19.66 13.12 23.69
N ARG A 172 19.42 11.85 23.32
CA ARG A 172 20.30 11.11 22.39
C ARG A 172 20.30 11.69 20.99
N ASN A 173 19.14 12.00 20.42
CA ASN A 173 19.03 12.55 19.07
C ASN A 173 19.72 13.93 18.97
N ALA A 174 19.67 14.73 20.04
CA ALA A 174 20.40 16.00 20.12
C ALA A 174 21.94 15.80 20.18
N SER A 175 22.39 14.68 20.76
CA SER A 175 23.81 14.29 20.82
C SER A 175 24.31 13.68 19.51
N ASP A 176 23.53 12.83 18.86
CA ASP A 176 23.96 12.02 17.71
C ASP A 176 23.72 12.70 16.36
N MET A 177 23.10 13.89 16.34
CA MET A 177 22.66 14.65 15.13
C MET A 177 21.88 13.83 14.09
N GLN A 178 21.41 12.63 14.46
CA GLN A 178 20.65 11.71 13.61
C GLN A 178 19.31 11.40 14.28
N PHE A 179 18.22 11.75 13.62
CA PHE A 179 16.84 11.48 14.07
C PHE A 179 16.42 10.02 13.80
N THR A 180 17.16 9.03 14.32
CA THR A 180 16.95 7.61 13.99
C THR A 180 16.09 6.84 15.00
N GLN A 181 15.89 7.33 16.22
CA GLN A 181 15.06 6.66 17.23
C GLN A 181 13.62 7.20 17.24
N GLY A 182 12.67 6.34 16.89
CA GLY A 182 11.23 6.64 16.97
C GLY A 182 10.72 6.52 18.41
N ALA A 183 10.12 7.58 18.95
CA ALA A 183 9.60 7.64 20.32
C ALA A 183 8.12 7.19 20.46
N SER A 184 7.65 6.26 19.62
CA SER A 184 6.24 5.81 19.64
C SER A 184 6.10 4.52 20.45
N THR A 185 5.18 4.49 21.40
CA THR A 185 4.85 3.30 22.22
C THR A 185 3.98 2.31 21.46
N LEU A 186 3.84 1.08 21.96
CA LEU A 186 2.94 0.08 21.36
C LEU A 186 1.49 0.56 21.31
N THR A 187 1.02 1.23 22.37
CA THR A 187 -0.35 1.80 22.43
C THR A 187 -0.55 2.89 21.38
N MET A 188 0.46 3.73 21.12
CA MET A 188 0.39 4.74 20.05
C MET A 188 0.36 4.10 18.67
N GLN A 189 1.12 3.02 18.47
CA GLN A 189 1.09 2.25 17.24
C GLN A 189 -0.27 1.57 17.04
N LEU A 190 -0.86 1.01 18.11
CA LEU A 190 -2.21 0.46 18.12
C LEU A 190 -3.22 1.53 17.72
N ALA A 191 -3.25 2.69 18.40
CA ALA A 191 -4.16 3.78 18.10
C ALA A 191 -4.06 4.24 16.64
N ARG A 192 -2.84 4.44 16.14
CA ARG A 192 -2.59 4.83 14.74
C ARG A 192 -3.19 3.82 13.78
N ASN A 193 -2.98 2.54 14.04
CA ASN A 193 -3.45 1.47 13.17
C ASN A 193 -4.96 1.26 13.31
N SER A 194 -5.54 1.41 14.50
CA SER A 194 -6.97 1.21 14.79
C SER A 194 -7.87 2.25 14.11
N PHE A 195 -7.46 3.51 14.14
CA PHE A 195 -8.27 4.63 13.66
C PHE A 195 -7.83 5.18 12.30
N ALA A 196 -7.08 4.40 11.52
CA ALA A 196 -6.63 4.72 10.16
C ALA A 196 -6.05 6.15 10.04
N LEU A 197 -5.18 6.56 10.97
CA LEU A 197 -4.66 7.92 11.00
C LEU A 197 -3.56 8.11 9.94
N GLN A 198 -3.95 8.45 8.71
CA GLN A 198 -3.09 8.32 7.53
C GLN A 198 -2.01 9.41 7.38
N GLU A 199 -2.30 10.67 7.71
CA GLU A 199 -1.37 11.77 7.42
C GLU A 199 -0.26 11.94 8.46
N LYS A 200 1.01 11.89 8.03
CA LYS A 200 2.18 12.18 8.88
C LYS A 200 2.23 13.66 9.25
N SER A 201 1.49 14.05 10.29
CA SER A 201 1.43 15.41 10.79
C SER A 201 1.63 15.48 12.31
N LEU A 202 1.98 16.68 12.81
CA LEU A 202 1.99 16.95 14.26
C LEU A 202 0.58 16.75 14.87
N HIS A 203 -0.45 17.11 14.10
CA HIS A 203 -1.85 16.88 14.46
C HIS A 203 -2.13 15.41 14.73
N ARG A 204 -1.78 14.53 13.78
CA ARG A 204 -1.89 13.08 13.97
C ARG A 204 -1.15 12.63 15.22
N LYS A 205 0.07 13.15 15.44
CA LYS A 205 0.89 12.70 16.57
C LYS A 205 0.26 13.03 17.92
N LEU A 206 -0.32 14.22 18.05
CA LEU A 206 -1.04 14.65 19.25
C LEU A 206 -2.34 13.83 19.45
N LEU A 207 -3.02 13.50 18.34
CA LEU A 207 -4.20 12.63 18.38
C LEU A 207 -3.85 11.18 18.77
N GLU A 208 -2.75 10.61 18.26
CA GLU A 208 -2.22 9.30 18.70
C GLU A 208 -1.98 9.28 20.22
N ILE A 209 -1.38 10.35 20.77
CA ILE A 209 -1.13 10.49 22.21
C ILE A 209 -2.45 10.49 22.99
N ALA A 210 -3.41 11.33 22.59
CA ALA A 210 -4.70 11.44 23.27
C ALA A 210 -5.49 10.12 23.23
N LEU A 211 -5.52 9.46 22.08
CA LEU A 211 -6.15 8.14 21.92
C LEU A 211 -5.45 7.07 22.74
N SER A 212 -4.11 7.09 22.82
CA SER A 212 -3.35 6.13 23.62
C SER A 212 -3.68 6.24 25.10
N LEU A 213 -3.81 7.48 25.62
CA LEU A 213 -4.21 7.72 27.00
C LEU A 213 -5.63 7.19 27.26
N ARG A 214 -6.55 7.39 26.31
CA ARG A 214 -7.93 6.85 26.41
C ARG A 214 -7.96 5.33 26.35
N ILE A 215 -7.19 4.70 25.46
CA ILE A 215 -7.10 3.24 25.38
C ILE A 215 -6.60 2.66 26.71
N GLU A 216 -5.53 3.22 27.26
CA GLU A 216 -4.92 2.74 28.51
C GLU A 216 -5.76 2.98 29.76
N TRP A 217 -6.73 3.89 29.68
CA TRP A 217 -7.70 4.09 30.74
C TRP A 217 -8.79 3.00 30.73
N ASN A 218 -9.12 2.46 29.55
CA ASN A 218 -10.24 1.52 29.38
C ASN A 218 -9.80 0.06 29.24
N TYR A 219 -8.54 -0.19 28.86
CA TYR A 219 -8.00 -1.51 28.59
C TYR A 219 -6.75 -1.78 29.42
N SER A 220 -6.64 -3.02 29.89
CA SER A 220 -5.43 -3.53 30.53
C SER A 220 -4.28 -3.70 29.53
N LYS A 221 -3.05 -3.80 30.04
CA LYS A 221 -1.85 -4.00 29.21
C LYS A 221 -1.91 -5.29 28.38
N ASP A 222 -2.48 -6.35 28.95
CA ASP A 222 -2.60 -7.62 28.25
C ASP A 222 -3.65 -7.55 27.13
N GLU A 223 -4.76 -6.83 27.33
CA GLU A 223 -5.75 -6.57 26.27
C GLU A 223 -5.15 -5.72 25.16
N ILE A 224 -4.44 -4.64 25.50
CA ILE A 224 -3.76 -3.78 24.52
C ILE A 224 -2.74 -4.56 23.69
N LEU A 225 -1.93 -5.40 24.34
CA LEU A 225 -0.97 -6.27 23.67
C LEU A 225 -1.69 -7.27 22.75
N THR A 226 -2.77 -7.89 23.21
CA THR A 226 -3.54 -8.86 22.44
C THR A 226 -4.18 -8.20 21.21
N ALA A 227 -4.79 -7.02 21.37
CA ALA A 227 -5.32 -6.23 20.27
C ALA A 227 -4.22 -5.84 19.26
N TYR A 228 -3.06 -5.38 19.75
CA TYR A 228 -1.91 -5.05 18.92
C TYR A 228 -1.43 -6.24 18.09
N VAL A 229 -1.22 -7.38 18.73
CA VAL A 229 -0.68 -8.60 18.09
C VAL A 229 -1.64 -9.19 17.08
N ASN A 230 -2.96 -9.10 17.31
CA ASN A 230 -3.99 -9.54 16.36
C ASN A 230 -4.16 -8.58 15.17
N ARG A 231 -3.69 -7.33 15.27
CA ARG A 231 -3.91 -6.29 14.26
C ARG A 231 -2.69 -5.97 13.40
N ILE A 232 -1.49 -6.06 13.97
CA ILE A 232 -0.26 -5.60 13.31
C ILE A 232 -0.02 -6.35 11.99
N TYR A 233 0.46 -5.62 10.98
CA TYR A 233 0.74 -6.17 9.66
C TYR A 233 2.16 -6.74 9.59
N PHE A 234 2.28 -8.03 9.25
CA PHE A 234 3.53 -8.78 9.15
C PHE A 234 4.03 -8.97 7.70
N GLY A 235 3.38 -8.36 6.71
CA GLY A 235 3.76 -8.53 5.30
C GLY A 235 3.03 -9.69 4.64
N SER A 236 3.14 -9.79 3.31
CA SER A 236 2.54 -10.87 2.51
C SER A 236 1.05 -11.11 2.80
N GLY A 237 0.29 -10.03 3.02
CA GLY A 237 -1.13 -10.13 3.35
C GLY A 237 -1.41 -10.77 4.72
N CYS A 238 -0.49 -10.74 5.68
CA CYS A 238 -0.71 -11.25 7.04
C CYS A 238 -0.98 -10.12 8.01
N HIS A 239 -2.22 -10.02 8.50
CA HIS A 239 -2.56 -9.20 9.67
C HIS A 239 -2.77 -10.12 10.85
N GLY A 240 -2.03 -9.88 11.93
CA GLY A 240 -2.08 -10.70 13.12
C GLY A 240 -1.02 -11.80 13.17
N LEU A 241 -0.59 -12.13 14.39
CA LEU A 241 0.47 -13.11 14.63
C LEU A 241 0.09 -14.53 14.21
N GLU A 242 -1.18 -14.92 14.41
CA GLU A 242 -1.69 -16.25 14.02
C GLU A 242 -1.61 -16.46 12.51
N GLU A 243 -2.05 -15.48 11.73
CA GLU A 243 -1.98 -15.54 10.27
C GLU A 243 -0.52 -15.59 9.81
N ALA A 244 0.36 -14.78 10.40
CA ALA A 244 1.78 -14.77 10.09
C ALA A 244 2.45 -16.12 10.41
N ALA A 245 2.14 -16.72 11.56
CA ALA A 245 2.66 -18.03 11.97
C ALA A 245 2.27 -19.13 10.98
N ARG A 246 0.98 -19.19 10.62
CA ARG A 246 0.45 -20.16 9.66
C ARG A 246 1.01 -19.95 8.26
N ARG A 247 1.14 -18.70 7.83
CA ARG A 247 1.59 -18.35 6.48
C ARG A 247 3.06 -18.59 6.27
N TYR A 248 3.90 -18.19 7.23
CA TYR A 248 5.36 -18.27 7.10
C TYR A 248 5.91 -19.61 7.56
N PHE A 249 5.33 -20.24 8.58
CA PHE A 249 5.90 -21.44 9.22
C PHE A 249 4.95 -22.64 9.23
N GLY A 250 3.65 -22.41 9.03
CA GLY A 250 2.66 -23.50 9.00
C GLY A 250 2.26 -24.03 10.37
N VAL A 251 2.61 -23.31 11.43
CA VAL A 251 2.29 -23.63 12.82
C VAL A 251 1.28 -22.63 13.39
N SER A 252 0.65 -22.95 14.53
CA SER A 252 -0.14 -21.97 15.29
C SER A 252 0.79 -20.96 15.97
N ALA A 253 0.31 -19.75 16.28
CA ALA A 253 1.07 -18.75 17.02
C ALA A 253 1.63 -19.28 18.34
N SER A 254 0.87 -20.09 19.07
CA SER A 254 1.29 -20.70 20.34
C SER A 254 2.44 -21.71 20.21
N GLN A 255 2.73 -22.16 18.99
CA GLN A 255 3.78 -23.14 18.68
C GLN A 255 5.02 -22.50 18.07
N LEU A 256 5.08 -21.17 17.96
CA LEU A 256 6.24 -20.47 17.43
C LEU A 256 7.46 -20.70 18.35
N ASN A 257 8.57 -21.08 17.74
CA ASN A 257 9.84 -21.16 18.46
C ASN A 257 10.49 -19.75 18.62
N GLU A 258 11.54 -19.67 19.44
CA GLU A 258 12.23 -18.41 19.75
C GLU A 258 12.80 -17.72 18.49
N ASN A 259 13.34 -18.50 17.54
CA ASN A 259 13.91 -17.99 16.29
C ASN A 259 12.83 -17.36 15.39
N GLN A 260 11.70 -18.04 15.24
CA GLN A 260 10.53 -17.57 14.51
C GLN A 260 9.93 -16.32 15.16
N CYS A 261 9.81 -16.29 16.49
CA CYS A 261 9.33 -15.12 17.23
C CYS A 261 10.21 -13.88 17.00
N ALA A 262 11.53 -14.03 17.15
CA ALA A 262 12.47 -12.92 16.92
C ALA A 262 12.40 -12.40 15.48
N LEU A 263 12.21 -13.29 14.49
CA LEU A 263 12.07 -12.90 13.10
C LEU A 263 10.78 -12.11 12.88
N LEU A 264 9.64 -12.60 13.40
CA LEU A 264 8.36 -11.91 13.27
C LEU A 264 8.36 -10.53 13.92
N VAL A 265 8.97 -10.39 15.10
CA VAL A 265 9.16 -9.07 15.75
C VAL A 265 10.04 -8.17 14.87
N GLY A 266 11.11 -8.70 14.30
CA GLY A 266 12.05 -7.93 13.48
C GLY A 266 11.40 -7.30 12.24
N ILE A 267 10.44 -8.00 11.62
CA ILE A 267 9.81 -7.53 10.37
C ILE A 267 8.72 -6.47 10.58
N ILE A 268 8.21 -6.24 11.80
CA ILE A 268 7.11 -5.29 12.09
C ILE A 268 7.39 -3.87 11.54
N ARG A 269 8.63 -3.39 11.62
CA ARG A 269 9.00 -2.05 11.14
C ARG A 269 8.93 -1.94 9.61
N ALA A 270 9.27 -3.02 8.92
CA ALA A 270 9.41 -3.07 7.47
C ALA A 270 8.83 -4.38 6.89
N PRO A 271 7.52 -4.62 7.04
CA PRO A 271 6.89 -5.92 6.78
C PRO A 271 7.03 -6.37 5.32
N HIS A 272 6.99 -5.42 4.39
CA HIS A 272 7.18 -5.70 2.97
C HIS A 272 8.66 -5.89 2.61
N ALA A 273 9.52 -4.95 3.02
CA ALA A 273 10.94 -4.96 2.63
C ALA A 273 11.74 -6.11 3.26
N CYS A 274 11.33 -6.57 4.44
CA CYS A 274 11.95 -7.64 5.20
C CYS A 274 11.09 -8.92 5.24
N SER A 275 10.16 -9.12 4.30
CA SER A 275 9.36 -10.35 4.24
C SER A 275 10.27 -11.58 4.03
N PRO A 276 10.16 -12.63 4.88
CA PRO A 276 11.02 -13.81 4.78
C PRO A 276 10.82 -14.62 3.50
N LEU A 277 9.68 -14.45 2.81
CA LEU A 277 9.39 -15.12 1.54
C LEU A 277 10.07 -14.48 0.33
N ARG A 278 10.49 -13.22 0.46
CA ARG A 278 11.08 -12.44 -0.64
C ARG A 278 12.53 -12.05 -0.36
N ALA A 279 12.85 -11.72 0.87
CA ALA A 279 14.14 -11.17 1.27
C ALA A 279 14.59 -11.80 2.59
N LEU A 280 14.87 -13.11 2.55
CA LEU A 280 15.25 -13.89 3.74
C LEU A 280 16.47 -13.29 4.45
N GLU A 281 17.51 -12.90 3.73
CA GLU A 281 18.70 -12.28 4.33
C GLU A 281 18.37 -10.99 5.10
N LYS A 282 17.50 -10.14 4.55
CA LYS A 282 17.03 -8.92 5.24
C LYS A 282 16.19 -9.25 6.46
N ALA A 283 15.35 -10.29 6.38
CA ALA A 283 14.56 -10.76 7.52
C ALA A 283 15.45 -11.29 8.65
N LEU A 284 16.47 -12.08 8.31
CA LEU A 284 17.46 -12.61 9.26
C LEU A 284 18.27 -11.48 9.92
N ALA A 285 18.66 -10.47 9.15
CA ALA A 285 19.33 -9.29 9.71
C ALA A 285 18.44 -8.55 10.72
N GLN A 286 17.13 -8.40 10.45
CA GLN A 286 16.20 -7.80 11.41
C GLN A 286 16.02 -8.68 12.66
N ARG A 287 15.90 -10.00 12.49
CA ARG A 287 15.88 -10.96 13.59
C ARG A 287 17.10 -10.80 14.49
N ASP A 288 18.29 -10.78 13.91
CA ASP A 288 19.54 -10.69 14.66
C ASP A 288 19.68 -9.37 15.43
N GLN A 289 19.11 -8.27 14.89
CA GLN A 289 19.00 -7.02 15.63
C GLN A 289 18.06 -7.11 16.83
N VAL A 290 16.98 -7.89 16.75
CA VAL A 290 16.08 -8.15 17.89
C VAL A 290 16.82 -8.93 18.96
N LEU A 291 17.50 -10.03 18.59
CA LEU A 291 18.27 -10.85 19.53
C LEU A 291 19.41 -10.05 20.21
N ALA A 292 20.16 -9.27 19.43
CA ALA A 292 21.21 -8.40 19.98
C ALA A 292 20.65 -7.36 20.95
N ARG A 293 19.44 -6.85 20.68
CA ARG A 293 18.74 -5.93 21.56
C ARG A 293 18.37 -6.61 22.88
N MET A 294 17.81 -7.82 22.84
CA MET A 294 17.47 -8.60 24.05
C MET A 294 18.71 -8.90 24.91
N VAL A 295 19.87 -9.17 24.30
CA VAL A 295 21.14 -9.33 25.04
C VAL A 295 21.56 -8.02 25.71
N THR A 296 21.49 -6.90 24.98
CA THR A 296 21.85 -5.57 25.51
C THR A 296 20.99 -5.19 26.72
N GLU A 297 19.72 -5.61 26.71
CA GLU A 297 18.78 -5.34 27.80
C GLU A 297 18.85 -6.39 28.94
N GLY A 298 19.70 -7.40 28.82
CA GLY A 298 19.95 -8.42 29.85
C GLY A 298 18.92 -9.55 29.88
N GLU A 299 18.07 -9.66 28.86
CA GLU A 299 17.03 -10.70 28.77
C GLU A 299 17.59 -12.02 28.24
N LEU A 300 18.66 -11.97 27.43
CA LEU A 300 19.32 -13.15 26.86
C LEU A 300 20.82 -13.12 27.09
N SER A 301 21.42 -14.31 27.20
CA SER A 301 22.87 -14.49 27.14
C SER A 301 23.33 -14.67 25.69
N HIS A 302 24.60 -14.35 25.41
CA HIS A 302 25.17 -14.58 24.07
C HIS A 302 25.07 -16.05 23.64
N GLY A 303 25.36 -17.00 24.52
CA GLY A 303 25.28 -18.43 24.19
C GLY A 303 23.86 -18.88 23.81
N LYS A 304 22.82 -18.33 24.46
CA LYS A 304 21.42 -18.62 24.13
C LYS A 304 21.04 -18.07 22.75
N VAL A 305 21.58 -16.92 22.34
CA VAL A 305 21.37 -16.36 21.00
C VAL A 305 21.88 -17.29 19.91
N ASP A 306 23.05 -17.90 20.12
CA ASP A 306 23.62 -18.83 19.14
C ASP A 306 22.76 -20.09 19.02
N THR A 307 22.27 -20.64 20.14
CA THR A 307 21.30 -21.75 20.13
C THR A 307 20.00 -21.39 19.38
N ILE A 308 19.49 -20.16 19.55
CA ILE A 308 18.31 -19.69 18.82
C ILE A 308 18.56 -19.66 17.32
N ARG A 309 19.74 -19.19 16.89
CA ARG A 309 20.10 -19.10 15.47
C ARG A 309 20.24 -20.45 14.79
N GLU A 310 20.71 -21.46 15.53
CA GLU A 310 20.85 -22.84 15.05
C GLU A 310 19.50 -23.56 14.92
N THR A 311 18.47 -23.10 15.61
CA THR A 311 17.12 -23.70 15.52
C THR A 311 16.53 -23.48 14.13
N GLU A 312 15.92 -24.51 13.54
CA GLU A 312 15.30 -24.39 12.21
C GLU A 312 14.16 -23.36 12.21
N LEU A 313 14.15 -22.50 11.18
CA LEU A 313 13.06 -21.56 10.95
C LEU A 313 11.80 -22.25 10.42
N GLY A 314 11.94 -23.36 9.69
CA GLY A 314 10.80 -24.09 9.12
C GLY A 314 9.95 -23.23 8.16
N LEU A 315 10.58 -22.37 7.35
CA LEU A 315 9.86 -21.52 6.40
C LEU A 315 9.11 -22.38 5.39
N ARG A 316 7.80 -22.13 5.25
CA ARG A 316 7.02 -22.73 4.18
C ARG A 316 7.52 -22.19 2.84
N GLY A 317 7.78 -23.10 1.91
CA GLY A 317 7.91 -22.76 0.50
C GLY A 317 6.68 -21.99 0.00
N ARG A 318 6.85 -21.30 -1.13
CA ARG A 318 5.83 -20.44 -1.77
C ARG A 318 4.51 -21.15 -2.15
N GLU A 319 4.42 -22.46 -1.89
CA GLU A 319 3.37 -23.41 -2.28
C GLU A 319 2.17 -23.48 -1.30
N GLY A 320 2.26 -22.82 -0.15
CA GLY A 320 1.24 -22.92 0.90
C GLY A 320 0.05 -21.97 0.72
N SER A 321 -1.14 -22.54 0.45
CA SER A 321 -2.46 -22.08 0.91
C SER A 321 -3.27 -21.01 0.15
N SER A 322 -3.25 -20.99 -1.19
CA SER A 322 -4.39 -20.39 -1.92
C SER A 322 -5.37 -21.48 -2.31
N ARG A 323 -6.58 -21.47 -1.75
CA ARG A 323 -7.74 -22.26 -2.23
C ARG A 323 -8.31 -21.73 -3.56
N GLY A 324 -7.75 -20.65 -4.12
CA GLY A 324 -8.11 -20.10 -5.41
C GLY A 324 -7.40 -20.78 -6.58
N GLY A 325 -8.05 -20.85 -7.75
CA GLY A 325 -7.44 -21.33 -8.99
C GLY A 325 -6.15 -20.57 -9.36
N ALA A 326 -5.31 -21.19 -10.20
CA ALA A 326 -3.99 -20.64 -10.59
C ALA A 326 -4.06 -19.19 -11.12
N ALA A 327 -5.16 -18.85 -11.79
CA ALA A 327 -5.46 -17.49 -12.27
C ALA A 327 -5.52 -16.46 -11.13
N LEU A 328 -6.29 -16.77 -10.09
CA LEU A 328 -6.48 -15.90 -8.95
C LEU A 328 -5.19 -15.75 -8.13
N GLN A 329 -4.37 -16.80 -8.07
CA GLN A 329 -3.06 -16.72 -7.44
C GLN A 329 -2.14 -15.72 -8.15
N ALA A 330 -2.17 -15.68 -9.49
CA ALA A 330 -1.40 -14.70 -10.25
C ALA A 330 -1.87 -13.26 -10.01
N VAL A 331 -3.18 -13.06 -9.98
CA VAL A 331 -3.80 -11.76 -9.67
C VAL A 331 -3.41 -11.31 -8.26
N ARG A 332 -3.48 -12.21 -7.27
CA ARG A 332 -3.02 -11.94 -5.89
C ARG A 332 -1.55 -11.57 -5.82
N ARG A 333 -0.67 -12.34 -6.49
CA ARG A 333 0.77 -12.09 -6.54
C ARG A 333 1.07 -10.67 -7.04
N HIS A 334 0.43 -10.28 -8.14
CA HIS A 334 0.61 -8.95 -8.71
C HIS A 334 0.11 -7.84 -7.77
N PHE A 335 -1.03 -8.04 -7.10
CA PHE A 335 -1.51 -7.07 -6.11
C PHE A 335 -0.59 -6.98 -4.89
N GLU A 336 -0.09 -8.09 -4.37
CA GLU A 336 0.86 -8.09 -3.26
C GLU A 336 2.16 -7.33 -3.61
N GLU A 337 2.67 -7.48 -4.83
CA GLU A 337 3.81 -6.73 -5.34
C GLU A 337 3.53 -5.22 -5.39
N LEU A 338 2.36 -4.81 -5.90
CA LEU A 338 1.94 -3.40 -5.95
C LEU A 338 1.78 -2.79 -4.55
N LEU A 339 1.18 -3.53 -3.62
CA LEU A 339 1.04 -3.09 -2.22
C LEU A 339 2.40 -2.93 -1.56
N ALA A 340 3.34 -3.83 -1.86
CA ALA A 340 4.70 -3.77 -1.36
C ALA A 340 5.50 -2.59 -1.95
N GLU A 341 5.39 -2.33 -3.25
CA GLU A 341 6.04 -1.20 -3.92
C GLU A 341 5.58 0.15 -3.36
N ARG A 342 4.28 0.25 -3.05
CA ARG A 342 3.67 1.47 -2.50
C ARG A 342 3.68 1.56 -0.98
N GLU A 343 4.33 0.61 -0.31
CA GLU A 343 4.38 0.49 1.15
C GLU A 343 3.02 0.55 1.86
N ILE A 344 1.96 0.06 1.21
CA ILE A 344 0.60 0.08 1.76
C ILE A 344 0.48 -1.04 2.80
N ARG A 345 0.16 -0.67 4.04
CA ARG A 345 0.11 -1.59 5.20
C ARG A 345 -1.31 -1.88 5.68
N ASP A 346 -2.31 -1.32 5.01
CA ASP A 346 -3.68 -1.31 5.49
C ASP A 346 -4.42 -2.61 5.15
N GLY A 347 -5.19 -3.08 6.13
CA GLY A 347 -6.26 -4.06 5.89
C GLY A 347 -7.51 -3.36 5.39
N GLY A 348 -8.49 -4.11 4.90
CA GLY A 348 -9.77 -3.57 4.44
C GLY A 348 -9.75 -2.97 3.04
N LEU A 349 -8.69 -3.20 2.27
CA LEU A 349 -8.58 -2.66 0.93
C LEU A 349 -9.60 -3.29 0.00
N ARG A 350 -10.30 -2.47 -0.77
CA ARG A 350 -11.17 -2.91 -1.85
C ARG A 350 -10.43 -2.69 -3.17
N LEU A 351 -9.89 -3.76 -3.72
CA LEU A 351 -9.14 -3.76 -4.97
C LEU A 351 -10.09 -4.12 -6.11
N ARG A 352 -10.32 -3.22 -7.04
CA ARG A 352 -11.07 -3.54 -8.26
C ARG A 352 -10.11 -3.94 -9.36
N SER A 353 -10.28 -5.16 -9.87
CA SER A 353 -9.48 -5.68 -10.98
C SER A 353 -10.13 -5.38 -12.35
N THR A 354 -9.39 -5.64 -13.42
CA THR A 354 -9.91 -5.64 -14.80
C THR A 354 -10.45 -6.99 -15.25
N ILE A 355 -10.25 -8.04 -14.43
CA ILE A 355 -10.71 -9.40 -14.69
C ILE A 355 -12.23 -9.38 -14.79
N HIS A 356 -12.77 -10.18 -15.71
CA HIS A 356 -14.19 -10.37 -15.88
C HIS A 356 -14.53 -11.81 -15.50
N GLY A 357 -15.40 -12.00 -14.50
CA GLY A 357 -15.69 -13.33 -13.94
C GLY A 357 -16.12 -14.35 -14.99
N GLU A 358 -17.06 -13.98 -15.87
CA GLU A 358 -17.54 -14.86 -16.94
C GLU A 358 -16.46 -15.19 -17.99
N ILE A 359 -15.65 -14.21 -18.43
CA ILE A 359 -14.55 -14.45 -19.38
C ILE A 359 -13.48 -15.35 -18.74
N GLN A 360 -13.16 -15.13 -17.47
CA GLN A 360 -12.21 -15.97 -16.72
C GLN A 360 -12.69 -17.42 -16.65
N LYS A 361 -13.96 -17.63 -16.31
CA LYS A 361 -14.56 -18.97 -16.22
C LYS A 361 -14.62 -19.67 -17.58
N LEU A 362 -14.98 -18.93 -18.63
CA LEU A 362 -14.97 -19.43 -20.00
C LEU A 362 -13.55 -19.89 -20.40
N LEU A 363 -12.54 -19.06 -20.13
CA LEU A 363 -11.15 -19.36 -20.43
C LEU A 363 -10.66 -20.63 -19.69
N GLU A 364 -10.98 -20.77 -18.41
CA GLU A 364 -10.65 -21.95 -17.60
C GLU A 364 -11.32 -23.23 -18.13
N THR A 365 -12.60 -23.12 -18.52
CA THR A 365 -13.38 -24.24 -19.06
C THR A 365 -12.81 -24.71 -20.39
N GLU A 366 -12.60 -23.80 -21.34
CA GLU A 366 -12.07 -24.11 -22.67
C GLU A 366 -10.64 -24.66 -22.61
N VAL A 367 -9.80 -24.16 -21.70
CA VAL A 367 -8.44 -24.70 -21.50
C VAL A 367 -8.48 -26.10 -20.88
N THR A 368 -9.37 -26.35 -19.93
CA THR A 368 -9.53 -27.69 -19.32
C THR A 368 -10.00 -28.69 -20.37
N ASP A 369 -10.96 -28.31 -21.21
CA ASP A 369 -11.44 -29.11 -22.33
C ASP A 369 -10.34 -29.37 -23.37
N LEU A 370 -9.55 -28.35 -23.72
CA LEU A 370 -8.42 -28.48 -24.64
C LEU A 370 -7.41 -29.52 -24.14
N LEU A 371 -7.01 -29.44 -22.87
CA LEU A 371 -6.09 -30.40 -22.26
C LEU A 371 -6.63 -31.84 -22.26
N SER A 372 -7.95 -32.04 -22.27
CA SER A 372 -8.56 -33.37 -22.32
C SER A 372 -8.55 -34.01 -23.72
N ARG A 373 -8.34 -33.20 -24.76
CA ARG A 373 -8.40 -33.63 -26.18
C ARG A 373 -7.04 -33.76 -26.85
N ILE A 374 -5.97 -33.29 -26.19
CA ILE A 374 -4.62 -33.36 -26.72
C ILE A 374 -3.84 -34.53 -26.09
N PRO A 375 -2.91 -35.15 -26.82
CA PRO A 375 -2.06 -36.20 -26.28
C PRO A 375 -0.94 -35.63 -25.38
N GLY A 376 -0.38 -36.51 -24.56
CA GLY A 376 0.73 -36.21 -23.66
C GLY A 376 0.34 -35.40 -22.43
N GLU A 377 1.34 -34.82 -21.77
CA GLU A 377 1.15 -33.97 -20.60
C GLU A 377 1.83 -32.59 -20.74
N PRO A 378 1.57 -31.84 -21.83
CA PRO A 378 2.14 -30.50 -21.95
C PRO A 378 1.52 -29.53 -20.93
N GLU A 379 2.25 -28.47 -20.65
CA GLU A 379 1.77 -27.28 -19.95
C GLU A 379 0.96 -26.39 -20.88
N VAL A 380 0.14 -25.53 -20.28
CA VAL A 380 -0.72 -24.59 -21.01
C VAL A 380 -0.70 -23.22 -20.35
N ALA A 381 -0.86 -22.19 -21.17
CA ALA A 381 -1.13 -20.84 -20.73
C ALA A 381 -2.17 -20.20 -21.66
N ALA A 382 -3.06 -19.39 -21.10
CA ALA A 382 -3.98 -18.60 -21.89
C ALA A 382 -4.18 -17.22 -21.28
N ILE A 383 -4.38 -16.20 -22.11
CA ILE A 383 -4.67 -14.85 -21.65
C ILE A 383 -5.59 -14.13 -22.62
N CYS A 384 -6.53 -13.37 -22.06
CA CYS A 384 -7.44 -12.49 -22.78
C CYS A 384 -7.25 -11.06 -22.27
N ILE A 385 -6.99 -10.13 -23.18
CA ILE A 385 -6.89 -8.70 -22.87
C ILE A 385 -7.93 -7.92 -23.67
N ASN A 386 -8.38 -6.79 -23.14
CA ASN A 386 -9.13 -5.82 -23.93
C ASN A 386 -8.16 -5.03 -24.82
N SER A 387 -8.36 -5.10 -26.13
CA SER A 387 -7.44 -4.52 -27.11
C SER A 387 -7.38 -2.99 -27.04
N ARG A 388 -8.43 -2.33 -26.56
CA ARG A 388 -8.53 -0.86 -26.48
C ARG A 388 -7.98 -0.29 -25.19
N THR A 389 -8.11 -1.01 -24.08
CA THR A 389 -7.71 -0.51 -22.76
C THR A 389 -6.43 -1.15 -22.22
N GLY A 390 -6.09 -2.35 -22.67
CA GLY A 390 -5.03 -3.18 -22.09
C GLY A 390 -5.45 -3.89 -20.80
N GLY A 391 -6.69 -3.71 -20.33
CA GLY A 391 -7.17 -4.41 -19.14
C GLY A 391 -7.19 -5.92 -19.38
N ILE A 392 -6.57 -6.69 -18.47
CA ILE A 392 -6.55 -8.15 -18.55
C ILE A 392 -7.92 -8.66 -18.11
N ARG A 393 -8.61 -9.41 -18.99
CA ARG A 393 -9.98 -9.89 -18.80
C ARG A 393 -10.05 -11.30 -18.24
N GLY A 394 -9.10 -12.14 -18.62
CA GLY A 394 -8.96 -13.49 -18.10
C GLY A 394 -7.55 -14.01 -18.30
N ILE A 395 -7.11 -14.90 -17.41
CA ILE A 395 -5.76 -15.46 -17.42
C ILE A 395 -5.76 -16.90 -16.89
N VAL A 396 -5.01 -17.78 -17.55
CA VAL A 396 -4.72 -19.15 -17.11
C VAL A 396 -3.22 -19.34 -17.20
N GLY A 397 -2.57 -19.59 -16.07
CA GLY A 397 -1.10 -19.65 -15.98
C GLY A 397 -0.48 -21.04 -16.02
N GLY A 398 -1.30 -22.09 -16.10
CA GLY A 398 -0.87 -23.47 -15.97
C GLY A 398 -2.06 -24.43 -15.82
N ARG A 399 -1.76 -25.72 -15.71
CA ARG A 399 -2.77 -26.75 -15.44
C ARG A 399 -3.39 -26.56 -14.05
N SER A 400 -4.70 -26.78 -13.94
CA SER A 400 -5.44 -26.63 -12.68
C SER A 400 -4.99 -27.59 -11.57
N SER A 401 -4.41 -28.74 -11.94
CA SER A 401 -3.89 -29.75 -11.02
C SER A 401 -2.56 -29.37 -10.37
N GLN A 402 -1.82 -28.41 -10.92
CA GLN A 402 -0.51 -28.01 -10.42
C GLN A 402 -0.59 -26.75 -9.57
N ARG A 403 -0.09 -26.82 -8.33
CA ARG A 403 0.09 -25.65 -7.47
C ARG A 403 1.45 -25.02 -7.72
N THR A 404 1.58 -24.27 -8.81
CA THR A 404 2.81 -23.54 -9.13
C THR A 404 2.63 -22.04 -8.94
N THR A 405 3.68 -21.37 -8.45
CA THR A 405 3.71 -19.89 -8.39
C THR A 405 4.22 -19.26 -9.68
N PHE A 406 4.67 -20.09 -10.63
CA PHE A 406 5.11 -19.67 -11.96
C PHE A 406 3.88 -19.55 -12.86
N ASN A 407 3.56 -18.33 -13.31
CA ASN A 407 2.45 -18.11 -14.22
C ASN A 407 2.99 -18.03 -15.64
N ARG A 408 2.76 -19.09 -16.42
CA ARG A 408 3.29 -19.19 -17.78
C ARG A 408 2.72 -18.14 -18.75
N ALA A 409 1.53 -17.59 -18.48
CA ALA A 409 0.98 -16.50 -19.26
C ALA A 409 1.73 -15.16 -19.07
N LEU A 410 2.41 -14.99 -17.94
CA LEU A 410 3.14 -13.76 -17.58
C LEU A 410 4.66 -13.93 -17.62
N ASP A 411 5.15 -15.12 -17.27
CA ASP A 411 6.55 -15.35 -16.91
C ASP A 411 7.28 -16.25 -17.94
N ALA A 412 6.56 -17.09 -18.70
CA ALA A 412 7.18 -18.05 -19.62
C ALA A 412 7.41 -17.46 -21.01
N ARG A 413 8.66 -17.09 -21.31
CA ARG A 413 9.08 -16.65 -22.64
C ARG A 413 9.36 -17.85 -23.55
N ARG A 414 8.58 -17.99 -24.62
CA ARG A 414 8.55 -19.18 -25.50
C ARG A 414 8.70 -18.79 -26.96
N ASP A 415 9.28 -19.68 -27.75
CA ASP A 415 9.57 -19.45 -29.16
C ASP A 415 8.27 -19.34 -29.96
N LEU A 416 8.06 -18.21 -30.64
CA LEU A 416 6.81 -17.91 -31.34
C LEU A 416 6.65 -18.73 -32.63
N GLY A 417 7.74 -18.93 -33.38
CA GLY A 417 7.67 -19.52 -34.71
C GLY A 417 6.68 -18.78 -35.61
N GLY A 418 5.81 -19.53 -36.29
CA GLY A 418 4.93 -18.97 -37.31
C GLY A 418 3.99 -17.84 -36.85
N VAL A 419 3.66 -17.74 -35.55
CA VAL A 419 2.77 -16.66 -35.06
C VAL A 419 3.44 -15.28 -35.09
N PHE A 420 4.75 -15.22 -35.32
CA PHE A 420 5.47 -13.96 -35.47
C PHE A 420 5.26 -13.29 -36.84
N THR A 421 4.77 -14.03 -37.83
CA THR A 421 4.61 -13.59 -39.24
C THR A 421 3.86 -12.26 -39.42
N PRO A 422 2.71 -12.02 -38.77
CA PRO A 422 1.96 -10.77 -38.96
C PRO A 422 2.75 -9.53 -38.53
N PHE A 423 3.65 -9.67 -37.55
CA PHE A 423 4.51 -8.59 -37.08
C PHE A 423 5.66 -8.31 -38.04
N ILE A 424 6.16 -9.33 -38.74
CA ILE A 424 7.11 -9.14 -39.86
C ILE A 424 6.43 -8.34 -40.98
N TYR A 425 5.18 -8.66 -41.33
CA TYR A 425 4.44 -7.93 -42.36
C TYR A 425 4.18 -6.48 -41.98
N ALA A 426 3.79 -6.22 -40.73
CA ALA A 426 3.64 -4.85 -40.24
C ALA A 426 4.97 -4.09 -40.23
N ALA A 427 6.07 -4.76 -39.85
CA ALA A 427 7.41 -4.17 -39.89
C ALA A 427 7.86 -3.82 -41.32
N ALA A 428 7.59 -4.67 -42.32
CA ALA A 428 7.84 -4.38 -43.72
C ALA A 428 7.02 -3.18 -44.20
N ALA A 429 5.70 -3.19 -43.94
CA ALA A 429 4.81 -2.10 -44.34
C ALA A 429 5.19 -0.76 -43.69
N GLU A 430 5.62 -0.77 -42.41
CA GLU A 430 6.12 0.41 -41.70
C GLU A 430 7.39 0.99 -42.34
N ARG A 431 8.19 0.15 -43.01
CA ARG A 431 9.37 0.57 -43.78
C ARG A 431 9.07 0.93 -45.24
N GLY A 432 7.79 0.93 -45.64
CA GLY A 432 7.40 1.15 -47.03
C GLY A 432 7.78 -0.01 -47.96
N LEU A 433 8.11 -1.17 -47.41
CA LEU A 433 8.37 -2.39 -48.17
C LEU A 433 7.05 -3.13 -48.40
N GLN A 434 6.86 -3.69 -49.59
CA GLN A 434 5.73 -4.59 -49.85
C GLN A 434 6.04 -5.96 -49.24
N PRO A 435 5.27 -6.44 -48.25
CA PRO A 435 5.50 -7.76 -47.68
C PRO A 435 5.17 -8.84 -48.71
N ARG A 436 5.84 -10.00 -48.64
CA ARG A 436 5.61 -11.14 -49.54
C ARG A 436 4.81 -12.22 -48.83
N LEU A 437 3.64 -12.54 -49.39
CA LEU A 437 2.71 -13.51 -48.80
C LEU A 437 3.38 -14.88 -48.71
N GLU A 438 3.18 -15.58 -47.59
CA GLU A 438 3.77 -16.90 -47.30
C GLU A 438 5.31 -16.95 -47.34
N GLN A 439 5.99 -15.80 -47.47
CA GLN A 439 7.44 -15.69 -47.51
C GLN A 439 7.98 -14.79 -46.38
N PRO A 440 7.75 -15.14 -45.10
CA PRO A 440 8.23 -14.36 -43.95
C PRO A 440 9.76 -14.27 -43.91
N LEU A 441 10.47 -15.33 -44.34
CA LEU A 441 11.93 -15.35 -44.42
C LEU A 441 12.45 -14.24 -45.35
N THR A 442 11.91 -14.19 -46.58
CA THR A 442 12.32 -13.21 -47.58
C THR A 442 11.95 -11.79 -47.16
N THR A 443 10.73 -11.62 -46.65
CA THR A 443 10.27 -10.32 -46.13
C THR A 443 11.15 -9.85 -44.98
N GLY A 444 11.51 -10.73 -44.05
CA GLY A 444 12.41 -10.43 -42.92
C GLY A 444 13.81 -10.02 -43.38
N ARG A 445 14.37 -10.70 -44.38
CA ARG A 445 15.66 -10.33 -44.98
C ARG A 445 15.62 -8.95 -45.64
N ASP A 446 14.53 -8.60 -46.31
CA ASP A 446 14.34 -7.28 -46.94
C ASP A 446 14.29 -6.15 -45.90
N ILE A 447 13.78 -6.42 -44.68
CA ILE A 447 13.79 -5.47 -43.55
C ILE A 447 15.19 -5.36 -42.93
N GLY A 448 15.86 -6.51 -42.74
CA GLY A 448 17.14 -6.63 -42.05
C GLY A 448 17.00 -6.82 -40.52
N THR A 449 17.97 -7.53 -39.92
CA THR A 449 17.93 -8.01 -38.53
C THR A 449 17.74 -6.88 -37.51
N ASN A 450 18.59 -5.86 -37.55
CA ASN A 450 18.55 -4.77 -36.55
C ASN A 450 17.23 -4.00 -36.60
N ASP A 451 16.68 -3.85 -37.79
CA ASP A 451 15.47 -3.06 -38.02
C ASP A 451 14.23 -3.85 -37.59
N LEU A 452 14.20 -5.15 -37.88
CA LEU A 452 13.16 -6.05 -37.41
C LEU A 452 13.15 -6.15 -35.87
N ILE A 453 14.31 -6.26 -35.22
CA ILE A 453 14.39 -6.26 -33.74
C ILE A 453 13.80 -4.97 -33.17
N ARG A 454 14.23 -3.80 -33.66
CA ARG A 454 13.69 -2.50 -33.19
C ARG A 454 12.17 -2.37 -33.39
N LEU A 455 11.64 -2.93 -34.48
CA LEU A 455 10.19 -2.94 -34.74
C LEU A 455 9.46 -3.95 -33.86
N ALA A 456 10.05 -5.12 -33.60
CA ALA A 456 9.51 -6.10 -32.66
C ALA A 456 9.43 -5.54 -31.21
N GLU A 457 10.45 -4.81 -30.77
CA GLU A 457 10.44 -4.11 -29.49
C GLU A 457 9.33 -3.05 -29.40
N ARG A 458 8.99 -2.40 -30.54
CA ARG A 458 7.84 -1.48 -30.61
C ARG A 458 6.51 -2.21 -30.38
N PHE A 459 6.37 -3.46 -30.82
CA PHE A 459 5.21 -4.30 -30.47
C PHE A 459 5.19 -4.74 -29.01
N GLY A 460 6.34 -4.72 -28.33
CA GLY A 460 6.47 -5.11 -26.92
C GLY A 460 7.17 -6.44 -26.71
N PHE A 461 7.82 -6.98 -27.75
CA PHE A 461 8.67 -8.16 -27.59
C PHE A 461 10.01 -7.75 -26.99
N GLU A 462 10.29 -8.17 -25.76
CA GLU A 462 11.59 -7.91 -25.11
C GLU A 462 12.67 -8.94 -25.49
N GLY A 463 12.28 -10.02 -26.18
CA GLY A 463 13.17 -11.11 -26.58
C GLY A 463 13.41 -12.14 -25.46
N PRO A 464 14.48 -12.95 -25.57
CA PRO A 464 15.58 -12.85 -26.54
C PRO A 464 15.17 -13.15 -28.00
N PHE A 465 15.96 -12.62 -28.94
CA PHE A 465 15.83 -12.81 -30.39
C PHE A 465 16.91 -13.78 -30.89
N LEU A 466 16.52 -14.77 -31.70
CA LEU A 466 17.48 -15.66 -32.37
C LEU A 466 18.19 -14.91 -33.51
N ASN A 467 19.35 -15.42 -33.93
CA ASN A 467 20.21 -14.75 -34.90
C ASN A 467 19.92 -15.20 -36.34
N GLY A 468 20.26 -14.34 -37.29
CA GLY A 468 20.22 -14.67 -38.72
C GLY A 468 18.82 -15.03 -39.21
N ASP A 469 18.72 -16.10 -40.00
CA ASP A 469 17.46 -16.52 -40.62
C ASP A 469 16.42 -17.06 -39.62
N ASP A 470 16.85 -17.52 -38.45
CA ASP A 470 15.94 -18.04 -37.43
C ASP A 470 15.02 -16.94 -36.90
N LEU A 471 15.52 -15.70 -36.80
CA LEU A 471 14.69 -14.53 -36.47
C LEU A 471 13.52 -14.39 -37.43
N TYR A 472 13.79 -14.47 -38.74
CA TYR A 472 12.80 -14.29 -39.79
C TYR A 472 11.82 -15.47 -39.89
N ARG A 473 12.15 -16.61 -39.29
CA ARG A 473 11.24 -17.75 -39.10
C ARG A 473 10.42 -17.67 -37.81
N GLY A 474 10.56 -16.57 -37.07
CA GLY A 474 9.83 -16.33 -35.82
C GLY A 474 10.56 -16.78 -34.57
N GLY A 475 11.88 -16.91 -34.62
CA GLY A 475 12.79 -17.14 -33.49
C GLY A 475 12.82 -15.96 -32.52
N VAL A 476 11.67 -15.63 -31.95
CA VAL A 476 11.47 -14.59 -30.95
C VAL A 476 10.87 -15.26 -29.75
N ARG A 477 11.47 -15.08 -28.57
CA ARG A 477 10.90 -15.62 -27.33
C ARG A 477 10.05 -14.57 -26.63
N ALA A 478 8.78 -14.89 -26.41
CA ALA A 478 7.84 -13.97 -25.78
C ALA A 478 6.83 -14.69 -24.88
N THR A 479 6.22 -13.96 -23.96
CA THR A 479 5.14 -14.47 -23.11
C THR A 479 3.79 -14.37 -23.81
N PRO A 480 2.79 -15.17 -23.43
CA PRO A 480 1.43 -15.02 -23.94
C PRO A 480 0.85 -13.61 -23.75
N LEU A 481 1.19 -12.91 -22.66
CA LEU A 481 0.81 -11.51 -22.46
C LEU A 481 1.44 -10.57 -23.50
N GLU A 482 2.73 -10.74 -23.81
CA GLU A 482 3.40 -9.95 -24.85
C GLU A 482 2.77 -10.19 -26.22
N VAL A 483 2.46 -11.45 -26.56
CA VAL A 483 1.81 -11.81 -27.82
C VAL A 483 0.42 -11.21 -27.93
N ALA A 484 -0.41 -11.32 -26.90
CA ALA A 484 -1.74 -10.70 -26.89
C ALA A 484 -1.66 -9.16 -26.99
N THR A 485 -0.67 -8.54 -26.33
CA THR A 485 -0.45 -7.09 -26.40
C THR A 485 0.00 -6.65 -27.80
N ALA A 486 0.86 -7.42 -28.45
CA ALA A 486 1.30 -7.17 -29.81
C ALA A 486 0.14 -7.33 -30.80
N ALA A 487 -0.69 -8.38 -30.64
CA ALA A 487 -1.89 -8.59 -31.43
C ALA A 487 -2.91 -7.44 -31.27
N ALA A 488 -3.13 -6.97 -30.04
CA ALA A 488 -3.94 -5.77 -29.77
C ALA A 488 -3.36 -4.50 -30.43
N THR A 489 -2.03 -4.39 -30.54
CA THR A 489 -1.39 -3.25 -31.22
C THR A 489 -1.68 -3.26 -32.72
N LEU A 490 -1.69 -4.44 -33.36
CA LEU A 490 -2.06 -4.59 -34.76
C LEU A 490 -3.52 -4.18 -35.00
N THR A 491 -4.45 -4.68 -34.18
CA THR A 491 -5.89 -4.36 -34.34
C THR A 491 -6.25 -2.95 -33.88
N GLY A 492 -5.45 -2.39 -32.97
CA GLY A 492 -5.55 -1.01 -32.47
C GLY A 492 -4.91 0.04 -33.39
N LYS A 493 -4.74 -0.25 -34.68
CA LYS A 493 -4.18 0.68 -35.68
C LYS A 493 -2.79 1.21 -35.31
N GLY A 494 -1.96 0.34 -34.76
CA GLY A 494 -0.60 0.68 -34.34
C GLY A 494 -0.51 1.34 -32.96
N GLN A 495 -1.62 1.48 -32.24
CA GLN A 495 -1.62 1.96 -30.86
C GLN A 495 -1.47 0.80 -29.89
N ARG A 496 -0.38 0.78 -29.13
CA ARG A 496 -0.10 -0.27 -28.15
C ARG A 496 -0.74 0.06 -26.80
N PRO A 497 -1.63 -0.79 -26.26
CA PRO A 497 -2.19 -0.59 -24.94
C PRO A 497 -1.19 -0.96 -23.84
N ARG A 498 -1.24 -0.23 -22.72
CA ARG A 498 -0.54 -0.61 -21.48
C ARG A 498 -1.38 -1.62 -20.69
N THR A 499 -0.85 -2.82 -20.50
CA THR A 499 -1.55 -3.86 -19.76
C THR A 499 -1.54 -3.63 -18.25
N HIS A 500 -2.65 -3.98 -17.60
CA HIS A 500 -2.84 -3.79 -16.16
C HIS A 500 -3.91 -4.74 -15.61
N PHE A 501 -3.73 -5.18 -14.35
CA PHE A 501 -4.74 -5.93 -13.59
C PHE A 501 -5.57 -5.04 -12.67
N LEU A 502 -4.98 -3.98 -12.12
CA LEU A 502 -5.66 -3.07 -11.19
C LEU A 502 -6.43 -2.01 -11.97
N ARG A 503 -7.72 -1.85 -11.68
CA ARG A 503 -8.51 -0.73 -12.16
C ARG A 503 -8.43 0.43 -11.17
N ASP A 504 -8.89 0.20 -9.94
CA ASP A 504 -8.87 1.18 -8.85
C ASP A 504 -8.70 0.49 -7.50
N MET A 505 -8.28 1.25 -6.48
CA MET A 505 -8.12 0.74 -5.12
C MET A 505 -8.63 1.73 -4.11
N ARG A 506 -9.41 1.23 -3.15
CA ARG A 506 -10.04 2.01 -2.09
C ARG A 506 -9.76 1.41 -0.72
N ASP A 507 -9.86 2.22 0.33
CA ASP A 507 -9.87 1.73 1.71
C ASP A 507 -11.26 1.20 2.13
N SER A 508 -11.41 0.84 3.40
CA SER A 508 -12.66 0.38 4.00
C SER A 508 -13.77 1.45 3.96
N ASP A 509 -13.39 2.72 4.03
CA ASP A 509 -14.30 3.88 4.04
C ASP A 509 -14.62 4.37 2.62
N LEU A 510 -14.20 3.62 1.59
CA LEU A 510 -14.34 3.93 0.17
C LEU A 510 -13.56 5.15 -0.31
N ASN A 511 -12.62 5.66 0.48
CA ASN A 511 -11.68 6.68 0.02
C ASN A 511 -10.75 6.09 -1.03
N VAL A 512 -10.46 6.89 -2.05
CA VAL A 512 -9.64 6.47 -3.19
C VAL A 512 -8.17 6.51 -2.77
N ILE A 513 -7.52 5.34 -2.71
CA ILE A 513 -6.08 5.24 -2.51
C ILE A 513 -5.37 5.28 -3.87
N LEU A 514 -5.87 4.52 -4.85
CA LEU A 514 -5.42 4.60 -6.23
C LEU A 514 -6.60 4.91 -7.14
N PRO A 515 -6.56 6.04 -7.87
CA PRO A 515 -7.60 6.39 -8.81
C PRO A 515 -7.65 5.38 -9.95
N ALA A 516 -8.77 5.38 -10.67
CA ALA A 516 -8.94 4.55 -11.85
C ALA A 516 -7.80 4.79 -12.85
N LEU A 517 -7.09 3.72 -13.24
CA LEU A 517 -6.07 3.79 -14.27
C LEU A 517 -6.76 4.03 -15.62
N GLU A 518 -6.56 5.23 -16.17
CA GLU A 518 -7.02 5.56 -17.51
C GLU A 518 -6.27 4.72 -18.56
N PRO A 519 -6.96 4.25 -19.63
CA PRO A 519 -6.32 3.58 -20.75
C PRO A 519 -5.15 4.41 -21.31
N SER A 520 -3.95 3.83 -21.29
CA SER A 520 -2.76 4.43 -21.88
C SER A 520 -2.44 3.74 -23.19
N LEU A 521 -2.70 4.42 -24.29
CA LEU A 521 -2.37 3.99 -25.65
C LEU A 521 -1.11 4.72 -26.12
N LYS A 522 -0.07 3.97 -26.50
CA LYS A 522 1.15 4.54 -27.05
C LYS A 522 1.16 4.34 -28.57
N PRO A 523 1.30 5.39 -29.40
CA PRO A 523 1.42 5.22 -30.84
C PRO A 523 2.76 4.55 -31.15
N MET A 524 2.70 3.31 -31.64
CA MET A 524 3.87 2.50 -31.94
C MET A 524 4.06 2.24 -33.41
N PHE A 525 3.04 2.36 -34.27
CA PHE A 525 3.13 2.14 -35.73
C PHE A 525 2.17 3.08 -36.46
N VAL A 526 2.40 3.28 -37.76
CA VAL A 526 1.43 3.96 -38.63
C VAL A 526 0.23 3.04 -38.85
N ALA A 527 -0.99 3.59 -38.75
CA ALA A 527 -2.23 2.81 -38.88
C ALA A 527 -2.28 1.99 -40.18
N GLY A 528 -1.93 2.61 -41.32
CA GLY A 528 -1.92 1.95 -42.62
C GLY A 528 -0.96 0.76 -42.70
N ALA A 529 0.16 0.78 -41.98
CA ALA A 529 1.09 -0.35 -41.95
C ALA A 529 0.48 -1.56 -41.23
N THR A 530 -0.19 -1.34 -40.10
CA THR A 530 -0.87 -2.40 -39.36
C THR A 530 -2.11 -2.92 -40.08
N GLU A 531 -2.87 -2.04 -40.75
CA GLU A 531 -4.04 -2.42 -41.55
C GLU A 531 -3.63 -3.25 -42.77
N ALA A 532 -2.56 -2.86 -43.47
CA ALA A 532 -2.01 -3.64 -44.59
C ALA A 532 -1.54 -5.03 -44.14
N ALA A 533 -0.85 -5.12 -43.01
CA ALA A 533 -0.40 -6.40 -42.47
C ALA A 533 -1.57 -7.31 -42.09
N LEU A 534 -2.62 -6.77 -41.47
CA LEU A 534 -3.82 -7.52 -41.13
C LEU A 534 -4.58 -8.00 -42.37
N ALA A 535 -4.80 -7.11 -43.35
CA ALA A 535 -5.50 -7.46 -44.58
C ALA A 535 -4.75 -8.53 -45.40
N MET A 536 -3.43 -8.48 -45.35
CA MET A 536 -2.58 -9.46 -46.01
C MET A 536 -2.58 -10.81 -45.30
N GLN A 537 -2.57 -10.82 -43.96
CA GLN A 537 -2.57 -12.05 -43.18
C GLN A 537 -3.96 -12.70 -43.10
N PHE A 538 -5.01 -11.89 -43.05
CA PHE A 538 -6.39 -12.29 -42.87
C PHE A 538 -7.25 -11.63 -43.95
N PRO A 539 -7.51 -12.33 -45.06
CA PRO A 539 -8.40 -11.84 -46.12
C PRO A 539 -9.80 -11.50 -45.58
N ASP A 540 -10.52 -10.63 -46.28
CA ASP A 540 -11.85 -10.20 -45.88
C ASP A 540 -12.81 -11.40 -45.72
N GLY A 541 -13.51 -11.44 -44.59
CA GLY A 541 -14.47 -12.51 -44.26
C GLY A 541 -13.88 -13.69 -43.48
N GLU A 542 -12.55 -13.81 -43.39
CA GLU A 542 -11.91 -14.85 -42.59
C GLU A 542 -11.78 -14.47 -41.11
N PRO A 543 -11.91 -15.43 -40.17
CA PRO A 543 -11.62 -15.19 -38.77
C PRO A 543 -10.17 -14.73 -38.61
N ARG A 544 -9.95 -13.65 -37.85
CA ARG A 544 -8.60 -13.16 -37.55
C ARG A 544 -7.93 -14.00 -36.47
N LEU A 545 -7.64 -15.25 -36.82
CA LEU A 545 -7.09 -16.26 -35.95
C LEU A 545 -5.88 -16.91 -36.60
N LEU A 546 -4.80 -17.04 -35.85
CA LEU A 546 -3.58 -17.70 -36.29
C LEU A 546 -3.20 -18.78 -35.29
N ALA A 547 -2.97 -19.99 -35.77
CA ALA A 547 -2.34 -21.04 -34.99
C ALA A 547 -1.05 -21.48 -35.68
N ALA A 548 0.06 -21.52 -34.95
CA ALA A 548 1.31 -22.01 -35.50
C ALA A 548 2.18 -22.72 -34.45
N THR A 549 3.19 -23.42 -34.94
CA THR A 549 4.24 -24.03 -34.13
C THR A 549 5.61 -23.50 -34.56
N ASN A 550 6.61 -23.65 -33.70
CA ASN A 550 7.99 -23.38 -34.07
C ASN A 550 8.61 -24.56 -34.86
N PRO A 551 9.72 -24.36 -35.59
CA PRO A 551 10.31 -25.41 -36.42
C PRO A 551 10.65 -26.71 -35.65
N GLY A 552 11.03 -26.59 -34.37
CA GLY A 552 11.30 -27.72 -33.49
C GLY A 552 10.06 -28.46 -32.99
N LYS A 553 8.86 -27.92 -33.25
CA LYS A 553 7.57 -28.41 -32.74
C LYS A 553 7.55 -28.57 -31.22
N THR A 554 8.20 -27.67 -30.49
CA THR A 554 8.24 -27.65 -29.02
C THR A 554 7.13 -26.80 -28.42
N ASP A 555 6.62 -25.86 -29.19
CA ASP A 555 5.63 -24.87 -28.76
C ASP A 555 4.51 -24.79 -29.81
N ALA A 556 3.27 -24.79 -29.35
CA ALA A 556 2.08 -24.56 -30.16
C ALA A 556 1.34 -23.33 -29.64
N TRP A 557 0.97 -22.43 -30.55
CA TRP A 557 0.35 -21.16 -30.25
C TRP A 557 -0.99 -21.03 -30.97
N GLY A 558 -1.95 -20.38 -30.33
CA GLY A 558 -3.21 -19.93 -30.93
C GLY A 558 -3.47 -18.49 -30.53
N VAL A 559 -3.58 -17.59 -31.51
CA VAL A 559 -3.69 -16.14 -31.29
C VAL A 559 -4.88 -15.59 -32.05
N SER A 560 -5.79 -14.92 -31.33
CA SER A 560 -6.91 -14.18 -31.90
C SER A 560 -6.61 -12.69 -31.92
N PHE A 561 -6.82 -12.09 -33.10
CA PHE A 561 -6.65 -10.67 -33.38
C PHE A 561 -8.03 -10.00 -33.45
N GLY A 562 -8.76 -10.00 -32.34
CA GLY A 562 -10.03 -9.31 -32.21
C GLY A 562 -9.90 -7.80 -31.97
N SER A 563 -10.93 -7.07 -32.37
CA SER A 563 -11.03 -5.61 -32.22
C SER A 563 -11.33 -5.18 -30.78
N GLU A 564 -12.11 -5.97 -30.03
CA GLU A 564 -12.40 -5.74 -28.60
C GLU A 564 -11.50 -6.57 -27.68
N HIS A 565 -11.27 -7.83 -28.05
CA HIS A 565 -10.49 -8.79 -27.26
C HIS A 565 -9.37 -9.39 -28.09
N SER A 566 -8.17 -9.42 -27.53
CA SER A 566 -7.07 -10.22 -28.06
C SER A 566 -6.78 -11.37 -27.11
N LEU A 567 -6.69 -12.57 -27.69
CA LEU A 567 -6.54 -13.83 -26.97
C LEU A 567 -5.27 -14.53 -27.43
N CYS A 568 -4.52 -15.09 -26.50
CA CYS A 568 -3.37 -15.93 -26.78
C CYS A 568 -3.44 -17.21 -25.95
N ILE A 569 -3.25 -18.36 -26.60
CA ILE A 569 -3.10 -19.68 -25.99
C ILE A 569 -1.71 -20.21 -26.38
N TRP A 570 -1.01 -20.79 -25.41
CA TRP A 570 0.26 -21.48 -25.60
C TRP A 570 0.19 -22.88 -25.00
N ILE A 571 0.76 -23.85 -25.70
CA ILE A 571 0.99 -25.23 -25.23
C ILE A 571 2.46 -25.60 -25.46
N GLY A 572 3.10 -26.19 -24.45
CA GLY A 572 4.49 -26.61 -24.52
C GLY A 572 4.96 -27.26 -23.22
N HIS A 573 6.24 -27.59 -23.11
CA HIS A 573 6.82 -28.15 -21.88
C HIS A 573 7.71 -27.13 -21.18
N ASP A 574 7.80 -27.20 -19.84
CA ASP A 574 8.64 -26.29 -19.06
C ASP A 574 10.10 -26.31 -19.52
N GLN A 575 10.64 -27.51 -19.69
CA GLN A 575 11.86 -27.72 -20.44
C GLN A 575 11.50 -27.93 -21.90
N PRO A 576 12.02 -27.14 -22.85
CA PRO A 576 11.68 -27.27 -24.26
C PRO A 576 11.95 -28.69 -24.78
N SER A 577 10.89 -29.43 -25.05
CA SER A 577 10.90 -30.75 -25.67
C SER A 577 9.83 -30.79 -26.76
N ARG A 578 10.03 -31.65 -27.76
CA ARG A 578 9.07 -31.81 -28.85
C ARG A 578 7.72 -32.28 -28.30
N LEU A 579 6.65 -31.67 -28.78
CA LEU A 579 5.28 -32.04 -28.43
C LEU A 579 4.92 -33.41 -29.03
N ASP A 580 4.10 -34.16 -28.30
CA ASP A 580 3.47 -35.38 -28.79
C ASP A 580 2.41 -35.03 -29.83
N GLU A 581 2.46 -35.64 -31.01
CA GLU A 581 1.51 -35.39 -32.11
C GLU A 581 1.18 -33.89 -32.35
N PRO A 582 2.19 -33.07 -32.65
CA PRO A 582 2.08 -31.60 -32.64
C PRO A 582 1.03 -31.06 -33.60
N ASP A 583 0.73 -31.79 -34.68
CA ASP A 583 -0.27 -31.39 -35.67
C ASP A 583 -1.71 -31.56 -35.13
N ILE A 584 -1.95 -32.55 -34.24
CA ILE A 584 -3.22 -32.69 -33.52
C ILE A 584 -3.36 -31.57 -32.48
N ILE A 585 -2.30 -31.33 -31.69
CA ILE A 585 -2.28 -30.27 -30.69
C ILE A 585 -2.59 -28.92 -31.35
N LEU A 586 -1.91 -28.62 -32.47
CA LEU A 586 -2.12 -27.37 -33.20
C LEU A 586 -3.57 -27.20 -33.68
N LYS A 587 -4.17 -28.28 -34.18
CA LYS A 587 -5.57 -28.29 -34.63
C LYS A 587 -6.54 -28.03 -33.47
N GLU A 588 -6.33 -28.64 -32.31
CA GLU A 588 -7.18 -28.41 -31.14
C GLU A 588 -6.97 -27.02 -30.53
N VAL A 589 -5.73 -26.52 -30.49
CA VAL A 589 -5.41 -25.13 -30.09
C VAL A 589 -6.15 -24.14 -31.00
N HIS A 590 -6.12 -24.35 -32.32
CA HIS A 590 -6.84 -23.52 -33.27
C HIS A 590 -8.35 -23.51 -33.00
N LYS A 591 -8.98 -24.69 -32.90
CA LYS A 591 -10.43 -24.79 -32.61
C LYS A 591 -10.82 -24.12 -31.31
N THR A 592 -10.03 -24.29 -30.25
CA THR A 592 -10.31 -23.69 -28.95
C THR A 592 -10.16 -22.17 -28.99
N ALA A 593 -9.11 -21.66 -29.65
CA ALA A 593 -8.96 -20.23 -29.85
C ALA A 593 -10.10 -19.63 -30.70
N GLN A 594 -10.60 -20.38 -31.70
CA GLN A 594 -11.77 -19.99 -32.49
C GLN A 594 -13.03 -19.89 -31.62
N ARG A 595 -13.37 -20.93 -30.85
CA ARG A 595 -14.55 -20.92 -29.96
C ARG A 595 -14.50 -19.78 -28.95
N LEU A 596 -13.32 -19.53 -28.37
CA LEU A 596 -13.11 -18.42 -27.46
C LEU A 596 -13.31 -17.07 -28.16
N ALA A 597 -12.78 -16.90 -29.37
CA ALA A 597 -12.96 -15.67 -30.13
C ALA A 597 -14.43 -15.43 -30.48
N GLU A 598 -15.15 -16.47 -30.94
CA GLU A 598 -16.58 -16.40 -31.28
C GLU A 598 -17.45 -16.07 -30.06
N SER A 599 -17.14 -16.66 -28.90
CA SER A 599 -17.87 -16.42 -27.65
C SER A 599 -17.61 -15.03 -27.05
N LEU A 600 -16.54 -14.36 -27.49
CA LEU A 600 -16.14 -13.02 -27.04
C LEU A 600 -16.43 -11.93 -28.08
N LEU A 601 -17.18 -12.27 -29.15
CA LEU A 601 -17.68 -11.27 -30.08
C LEU A 601 -18.68 -10.35 -29.36
N PRO A 602 -18.64 -9.03 -29.63
CA PRO A 602 -19.50 -8.05 -28.97
C PRO A 602 -20.99 -8.20 -29.29
#